data_AF-A0A436F6H8-F1
#
_entry.id   AF-A0A436F6H8-F1
#
_cell.length_a   1.000
_cell.length_b   1.000
_cell.length_c   1.000
_cell.angle_alpha   90.00
_cell.angle_beta   90.00
_cell.angle_gamma   90.00
#
_symmetry.space_group_name_H-M   'P 1'
#
loop_
_entity.id
_entity.type
_entity.pdbx_description
1 polymer ?
#
loop_
_entity_poly.entity_id
_entity_poly.type
_entity_poly.pdbx_seq_one_letter_code
_entity_poly.pdbx_strand_id
1 'polypeptide(L)'
;SGTVQGGTGGASGYGDPRYRAGSGGIGIAGAGLTVTNSGTIAGGFSIDGNGPQAHAIQFTGGVNTLELHAGSVVSGTVEAFSAADTFGLGGSVGGSFDLSQLGAAGSSAQYQGFGILEKSGTGTWTISGTPGTVMAWSVTQGILDLGATTQTATGFTLTGGELRNGTLSTAGSFALSNGTVSALLGGTGSLVKSGTGTVVLTGTNTYSGGTFVNGGTLRIGGDWALGDVSGALTLNGGALQVTGNPVSFTLERQIILGANGGTFDVGAGKNLILDGVVSGDGQLAKTSSGTLTLTGANSYSGGTAVRGGSLVAAATGALGDGPVTINSNGSGGWARLYFSGNDAAYPVSAQDLSITVGRGDLNFQG
;
A
#
# COMPACT_ATOMS: atom_id res chain seq x y z
N SER A 1 12.78 -24.49 13.60
CA SER A 1 13.49 -24.40 14.89
C SER A 1 14.58 -25.45 14.96
N GLY A 2 15.57 -25.27 15.84
CA GLY A 2 16.74 -26.15 15.97
C GLY A 2 18.04 -25.47 15.56
N THR A 3 19.12 -26.25 15.40
CA THR A 3 20.45 -25.76 15.01
C THR A 3 20.91 -26.45 13.73
N VAL A 4 21.26 -25.66 12.72
CA VAL A 4 21.98 -26.11 11.52
C VAL A 4 23.37 -25.48 11.55
N GLN A 5 24.41 -26.30 11.46
CA GLN A 5 25.80 -25.87 11.58
C GLN A 5 26.63 -26.47 10.44
N GLY A 6 27.25 -25.62 9.64
CA GLY A 6 28.26 -26.04 8.67
C GLY A 6 29.49 -26.62 9.38
N GLY A 7 30.09 -27.65 8.80
CA GLY A 7 31.25 -28.33 9.39
C GLY A 7 32.48 -27.43 9.53
N THR A 8 33.27 -27.59 10.59
CA THR A 8 34.53 -26.85 10.76
C THR A 8 35.60 -27.37 9.82
N GLY A 9 36.37 -26.47 9.20
CA GLY A 9 37.51 -26.85 8.38
C GLY A 9 38.66 -27.38 9.24
N GLY A 10 39.36 -28.40 8.75
CA GLY A 10 40.47 -29.03 9.49
C GLY A 10 41.78 -28.23 9.51
N ALA A 11 42.69 -28.62 10.40
CA ALA A 11 43.99 -28.00 10.63
C ALA A 11 44.85 -27.90 9.37
N SER A 12 45.72 -26.90 9.32
CA SER A 12 46.90 -26.98 8.45
C SER A 12 47.84 -28.06 9.00
N GLY A 13 48.38 -28.90 8.11
CA GLY A 13 49.40 -29.89 8.51
C GLY A 13 50.60 -29.20 9.16
N TYR A 14 50.97 -29.64 10.38
CA TYR A 14 52.07 -29.16 11.24
C TYR A 14 53.03 -28.13 10.59
N GLY A 15 52.64 -26.86 10.56
CA GLY A 15 53.52 -25.72 10.28
C GLY A 15 54.14 -25.63 8.87
N ASP A 16 53.78 -26.49 7.92
CA ASP A 16 54.25 -26.36 6.53
C ASP A 16 53.33 -25.39 5.77
N PRO A 17 53.84 -24.26 5.26
CA PRO A 17 53.05 -23.26 4.55
C PRO A 17 52.39 -23.77 3.25
N ARG A 18 52.74 -24.99 2.79
CA ARG A 18 52.09 -25.65 1.65
C ARG A 18 50.78 -26.36 2.01
N TYR A 19 50.57 -26.76 3.27
CA TYR A 19 49.31 -27.36 3.71
C TYR A 19 48.33 -26.28 4.13
N ARG A 20 47.30 -26.07 3.30
CA ARG A 20 46.21 -25.15 3.62
C ARG A 20 45.27 -25.80 4.62
N ALA A 21 44.86 -25.05 5.63
CA ALA A 21 43.74 -25.43 6.46
C ALA A 21 42.47 -25.62 5.62
N GLY A 22 41.60 -26.53 6.05
CA GLY A 22 40.30 -26.74 5.43
C GLY A 22 39.41 -25.51 5.57
N SER A 23 38.58 -25.27 4.56
CA SER A 23 37.51 -24.28 4.63
C SER A 23 36.39 -24.77 5.54
N GLY A 24 35.73 -23.84 6.23
CA GLY A 24 34.44 -24.13 6.87
C GLY A 24 33.37 -24.48 5.83
N GLY A 25 32.47 -25.39 6.19
CA GLY A 25 31.32 -25.77 5.37
C GLY A 25 30.18 -24.76 5.47
N ILE A 26 29.38 -24.66 4.41
CA ILE A 26 28.17 -23.83 4.39
C ILE A 26 27.07 -24.50 5.21
N GLY A 27 26.27 -23.73 5.95
CA GLY A 27 25.14 -24.26 6.71
C GLY A 27 24.03 -24.83 5.81
N ILE A 28 23.52 -24.02 4.89
CA ILE A 28 22.52 -24.41 3.89
C ILE A 28 22.94 -23.91 2.50
N ALA A 29 22.91 -24.77 1.48
CA ALA A 29 23.16 -24.38 0.09
C ALA A 29 22.20 -25.07 -0.89
N GLY A 30 21.72 -24.34 -1.90
CA GLY A 30 20.82 -24.90 -2.91
C GLY A 30 20.06 -23.84 -3.70
N ALA A 31 19.17 -24.29 -4.59
CA ALA A 31 18.39 -23.44 -5.48
C ALA A 31 16.88 -23.65 -5.29
N GLY A 32 16.09 -22.58 -5.45
CA GLY A 32 14.63 -22.63 -5.29
C GLY A 32 14.18 -22.93 -3.86
N LEU A 33 14.94 -22.49 -2.86
CA LEU A 33 14.71 -22.84 -1.46
C LEU A 33 13.76 -21.85 -0.77
N THR A 34 12.93 -22.38 0.13
CA THR A 34 12.24 -21.58 1.15
C THR A 34 12.74 -22.01 2.52
N VAL A 35 13.43 -21.10 3.22
CA VAL A 35 14.01 -21.32 4.54
C VAL A 35 13.27 -20.45 5.54
N THR A 36 12.52 -21.07 6.45
CA THR A 36 11.90 -20.38 7.59
C THR A 36 12.69 -20.68 8.85
N ASN A 37 13.29 -19.66 9.46
CA ASN A 37 14.12 -19.82 10.64
C ASN A 37 13.39 -19.37 11.91
N SER A 38 13.59 -20.13 12.98
CA SER A 38 13.18 -19.81 14.36
C SER A 38 14.18 -20.38 15.38
N GLY A 39 15.40 -20.67 14.93
CA GLY A 39 16.51 -21.19 15.71
C GLY A 39 17.85 -20.70 15.15
N THR A 40 18.89 -21.52 15.21
CA THR A 40 20.25 -21.12 14.78
C THR A 40 20.62 -21.72 13.44
N ILE A 41 21.09 -20.90 12.50
CA ILE A 41 21.74 -21.34 11.27
C ILE A 41 23.14 -20.72 11.24
N ALA A 42 24.18 -21.54 11.06
CA ALA A 42 25.55 -21.06 11.10
C ALA A 42 26.43 -21.71 10.04
N GLY A 43 27.31 -20.91 9.44
CA GLY A 43 28.44 -21.41 8.64
C GLY A 43 29.51 -22.00 9.54
N GLY A 44 30.27 -22.96 9.02
CA GLY A 44 31.44 -23.51 9.70
C GLY A 44 32.60 -22.50 9.73
N PHE A 45 33.37 -22.54 10.81
CA PHE A 45 34.64 -21.81 10.88
C PHE A 45 35.73 -22.57 10.12
N SER A 46 36.59 -21.82 9.43
CA SER A 46 37.82 -22.37 8.86
C SER A 46 38.90 -22.54 9.97
N ILE A 47 40.02 -23.20 9.67
CA ILE A 47 41.21 -23.25 10.55
C ILE A 47 40.88 -23.73 11.98
N ASP A 48 40.30 -24.93 12.11
CA ASP A 48 39.95 -25.55 13.40
C ASP A 48 39.12 -24.67 14.34
N GLY A 49 38.22 -23.84 13.79
CA GLY A 49 37.37 -22.97 14.60
C GLY A 49 37.86 -21.55 14.77
N ASN A 50 39.07 -21.21 14.30
CA ASN A 50 39.70 -19.90 14.55
C ASN A 50 39.81 -19.01 13.30
N GLY A 51 39.40 -19.51 12.14
CA GLY A 51 39.45 -18.79 10.86
C GLY A 51 38.13 -18.10 10.48
N PRO A 52 38.06 -17.51 9.28
CA PRO A 52 36.83 -16.91 8.77
C PRO A 52 35.67 -17.91 8.76
N GLN A 53 34.48 -17.41 9.11
CA GLN A 53 33.25 -18.19 9.05
C GLN A 53 32.74 -18.24 7.60
N ALA A 54 32.36 -19.43 7.14
CA ALA A 54 31.72 -19.64 5.86
C ALA A 54 30.29 -19.05 5.84
N HIS A 55 29.64 -19.11 4.68
CA HIS A 55 28.24 -18.72 4.55
C HIS A 55 27.35 -19.52 5.49
N ALA A 56 26.43 -18.85 6.16
CA ALA A 56 25.32 -19.50 6.85
C ALA A 56 24.37 -20.12 5.81
N ILE A 57 24.06 -19.34 4.77
CA ILE A 57 23.18 -19.76 3.67
C ILE A 57 23.76 -19.24 2.35
N GLN A 58 23.80 -20.08 1.32
CA GLN A 58 24.14 -19.67 -0.05
C GLN A 58 23.09 -20.18 -1.04
N PHE A 59 22.30 -19.27 -1.61
CA PHE A 59 21.39 -19.62 -2.70
C PHE A 59 22.16 -19.68 -4.03
N THR A 60 21.97 -20.76 -4.78
CA THR A 60 22.76 -21.07 -5.99
C THR A 60 21.96 -20.97 -7.29
N GLY A 61 20.66 -20.69 -7.21
CA GLY A 61 19.77 -20.57 -8.37
C GLY A 61 18.29 -20.40 -7.99
N GLY A 62 17.45 -20.14 -8.99
CA GLY A 62 16.00 -20.06 -8.83
C GLY A 62 15.52 -18.83 -8.05
N VAL A 63 14.28 -18.90 -7.54
CA VAL A 63 13.67 -17.89 -6.66
C VAL A 63 13.64 -18.47 -5.25
N ASN A 64 14.24 -17.75 -4.31
CA ASN A 64 14.49 -18.22 -2.95
C ASN A 64 13.87 -17.27 -1.92
N THR A 65 13.55 -17.82 -0.74
CA THR A 65 13.05 -17.05 0.39
C THR A 65 13.81 -17.45 1.65
N LEU A 66 14.32 -16.46 2.38
CA LEU A 66 14.71 -16.61 3.78
C LEU A 66 13.74 -15.81 4.64
N GLU A 67 12.95 -16.48 5.48
CA GLU A 67 12.03 -15.83 6.42
C GLU A 67 12.52 -16.01 7.86
N LEU A 68 12.77 -14.90 8.56
CA LEU A 68 13.14 -14.88 9.97
C LEU A 68 11.90 -14.76 10.85
N HIS A 69 11.75 -15.68 11.81
CA HIS A 69 10.80 -15.55 12.92
C HIS A 69 11.55 -15.10 14.19
N ALA A 70 10.80 -14.67 15.21
CA ALA A 70 11.36 -14.36 16.52
C ALA A 70 12.24 -15.53 17.05
N GLY A 71 13.41 -15.19 17.58
CA GLY A 71 14.41 -16.17 18.03
C GLY A 71 15.36 -16.69 16.96
N SER A 72 15.23 -16.24 15.71
CA SER A 72 16.21 -16.52 14.66
C SER A 72 17.60 -16.00 15.00
N VAL A 73 18.60 -16.86 14.89
CA VAL A 73 20.02 -16.52 14.97
C VAL A 73 20.69 -17.01 13.68
N VAL A 74 21.36 -16.11 12.97
CA VAL A 74 22.14 -16.45 11.77
C VAL A 74 23.59 -16.03 12.02
N SER A 75 24.54 -16.95 11.87
CA SER A 75 25.97 -16.70 12.06
C SER A 75 26.75 -17.03 10.79
N GLY A 76 27.33 -16.02 10.18
CA GLY A 76 27.88 -16.09 8.82
C GLY A 76 27.02 -15.31 7.84
N THR A 77 27.52 -15.17 6.61
CA THR A 77 26.85 -14.42 5.54
C THR A 77 25.72 -15.25 4.92
N VAL A 78 24.68 -14.55 4.48
CA VAL A 78 23.59 -15.09 3.65
C VAL A 78 23.72 -14.45 2.29
N GLU A 79 23.94 -15.26 1.26
CA GLU A 79 24.05 -14.80 -0.13
C GLU A 79 22.81 -15.23 -0.92
N ALA A 80 22.05 -14.24 -1.39
CA ALA A 80 20.98 -14.45 -2.34
C ALA A 80 21.51 -14.54 -3.77
N PHE A 81 20.77 -15.25 -4.61
CA PHE A 81 21.12 -15.51 -5.99
C PHE A 81 20.65 -14.41 -6.93
N SER A 82 19.47 -13.83 -6.69
CA SER A 82 18.85 -12.87 -7.61
C SER A 82 17.96 -11.83 -6.94
N ALA A 83 17.63 -10.79 -7.69
CA ALA A 83 16.66 -9.77 -7.26
C ALA A 83 15.22 -10.30 -7.10
N ALA A 84 14.93 -11.53 -7.52
CA ALA A 84 13.65 -12.17 -7.25
C ALA A 84 13.61 -12.82 -5.85
N ASP A 85 14.76 -12.94 -5.17
CA ASP A 85 14.83 -13.56 -3.85
C ASP A 85 14.32 -12.63 -2.74
N THR A 86 13.65 -13.23 -1.77
CA THR A 86 12.93 -12.55 -0.69
C THR A 86 13.64 -12.73 0.65
N PHE A 87 13.90 -11.60 1.31
CA PHE A 87 14.19 -11.56 2.74
C PHE A 87 12.90 -11.25 3.51
N GLY A 88 12.44 -12.20 4.32
CA GLY A 88 11.17 -12.16 5.03
C GLY A 88 11.34 -11.92 6.53
N LEU A 89 10.45 -11.10 7.09
CA LEU A 89 10.21 -10.97 8.51
C LEU A 89 8.82 -11.54 8.81
N GLY A 90 8.78 -12.66 9.53
CA GLY A 90 7.59 -13.51 9.61
C GLY A 90 7.18 -13.92 11.02
N GLY A 91 6.26 -14.88 11.08
CA GLY A 91 5.82 -15.53 12.32
C GLY A 91 4.70 -14.81 13.06
N SER A 92 4.17 -15.47 14.08
CA SER A 92 3.10 -14.92 14.94
C SER A 92 3.63 -14.04 16.07
N VAL A 93 4.89 -14.22 16.46
CA VAL A 93 5.59 -13.41 17.45
C VAL A 93 6.44 -12.37 16.72
N GLY A 94 6.31 -11.12 17.16
CA GLY A 94 7.05 -9.99 16.62
C GLY A 94 8.51 -9.92 17.04
N GLY A 95 9.24 -8.94 16.50
CA GLY A 95 10.65 -8.70 16.81
C GLY A 95 11.15 -7.38 16.26
N SER A 96 12.46 -7.17 16.32
CA SER A 96 13.11 -6.03 15.71
C SER A 96 14.20 -6.49 14.74
N PHE A 97 14.41 -5.72 13.67
CA PHE A 97 15.45 -6.01 12.69
C PHE A 97 16.13 -4.73 12.20
N ASP A 98 17.46 -4.71 12.19
CA ASP A 98 18.24 -3.58 11.67
C ASP A 98 18.52 -3.79 10.18
N LEU A 99 17.89 -2.97 9.33
CA LEU A 99 18.04 -3.06 7.88
C LEU A 99 19.45 -2.76 7.38
N SER A 100 20.32 -2.14 8.19
CA SER A 100 21.74 -1.97 7.81
C SER A 100 22.49 -3.29 7.59
N GLN A 101 21.91 -4.41 8.07
CA GLN A 101 22.41 -5.76 7.83
C GLN A 101 22.11 -6.28 6.41
N LEU A 102 21.27 -5.59 5.63
CA LEU A 102 20.97 -5.90 4.23
C LEU A 102 21.84 -5.08 3.28
N GLY A 103 22.37 -5.71 2.22
CA GLY A 103 23.18 -5.02 1.22
C GLY A 103 23.25 -5.73 -0.12
N ALA A 104 23.98 -5.13 -1.07
CA ALA A 104 24.22 -5.71 -2.39
C ALA A 104 25.00 -7.03 -2.30
N ALA A 105 24.88 -7.87 -3.33
CA ALA A 105 25.72 -9.06 -3.48
C ALA A 105 27.21 -8.68 -3.46
N GLY A 106 28.01 -9.40 -2.65
CA GLY A 106 29.44 -9.14 -2.48
C GLY A 106 29.79 -7.95 -1.56
N SER A 107 28.79 -7.35 -0.89
CA SER A 107 29.03 -6.30 0.12
C SER A 107 29.49 -6.90 1.46
N SER A 108 29.79 -6.04 2.44
CA SER A 108 30.08 -6.45 3.82
C SER A 108 28.83 -6.77 4.65
N ALA A 109 27.63 -6.63 4.08
CA ALA A 109 26.38 -6.88 4.78
C ALA A 109 26.23 -8.37 5.15
N GLN A 110 25.49 -8.66 6.22
CA GLN A 110 25.24 -10.06 6.60
C GLN A 110 24.31 -10.74 5.58
N TYR A 111 23.27 -10.03 5.14
CA TYR A 111 22.27 -10.53 4.20
C TYR A 111 22.43 -9.79 2.87
N GLN A 112 22.83 -10.52 1.84
CA GLN A 112 23.32 -9.93 0.60
C GLN A 112 22.45 -10.32 -0.59
N GLY A 113 22.22 -9.39 -1.51
CA GLY A 113 21.70 -9.67 -2.85
C GLY A 113 20.18 -9.86 -2.94
N PHE A 114 19.43 -9.76 -1.84
CA PHE A 114 17.97 -9.83 -1.85
C PHE A 114 17.37 -8.63 -2.60
N GLY A 115 16.34 -8.88 -3.40
CA GLY A 115 15.61 -7.83 -4.12
C GLY A 115 14.24 -7.49 -3.54
N ILE A 116 13.77 -8.27 -2.56
CA ILE A 116 12.48 -8.07 -1.90
C ILE A 116 12.63 -8.15 -0.38
N LEU A 117 12.11 -7.16 0.32
CA LEU A 117 11.84 -7.22 1.76
C LEU A 117 10.35 -7.53 1.97
N GLU A 118 10.02 -8.64 2.60
CA GLU A 118 8.64 -9.05 2.86
C GLU A 118 8.32 -9.08 4.37
N LYS A 119 7.17 -8.55 4.74
CA LYS A 119 6.52 -8.79 6.03
C LYS A 119 5.37 -9.77 5.87
N SER A 120 5.46 -10.90 6.58
CA SER A 120 4.45 -11.96 6.63
C SER A 120 4.09 -12.32 8.07
N GLY A 121 3.10 -13.21 8.26
CA GLY A 121 2.68 -13.65 9.61
C GLY A 121 2.01 -12.56 10.45
N THR A 122 1.41 -12.94 11.57
CA THR A 122 0.57 -12.02 12.37
C THR A 122 1.36 -11.12 13.31
N GLY A 123 2.66 -11.37 13.51
CA GLY A 123 3.50 -10.60 14.42
C GLY A 123 3.76 -9.16 13.97
N THR A 124 4.25 -8.35 14.90
CA THR A 124 4.73 -6.98 14.64
C THR A 124 6.24 -6.97 14.53
N TRP A 125 6.79 -6.54 13.40
CA TRP A 125 8.22 -6.34 13.25
C TRP A 125 8.54 -4.84 13.19
N THR A 126 9.39 -4.38 14.09
CA THR A 126 9.90 -3.00 14.10
C THR A 126 11.28 -2.96 13.46
N ILE A 127 11.41 -2.20 12.38
CA ILE A 127 12.71 -2.04 11.72
C ILE A 127 13.48 -0.84 12.27
N SER A 128 14.81 -0.88 12.12
CA SER A 128 15.70 0.26 12.29
C SER A 128 16.73 0.30 11.15
N GLY A 129 17.57 1.33 11.11
CA GLY A 129 18.60 1.46 10.07
C GLY A 129 18.02 1.62 8.66
N THR A 130 18.88 1.48 7.64
CA THR A 130 18.51 1.57 6.22
C THR A 130 19.26 0.50 5.44
N PRO A 131 18.62 -0.17 4.47
CA PRO A 131 19.31 -1.18 3.68
C PRO A 131 20.38 -0.53 2.81
N GLY A 132 21.49 -1.24 2.60
CA GLY A 132 22.58 -0.80 1.71
C GLY A 132 22.19 -0.80 0.22
N THR A 133 21.00 -1.26 -0.13
CA THR A 133 20.45 -1.24 -1.49
C THR A 133 18.94 -1.03 -1.45
N VAL A 134 18.42 -0.22 -2.36
CA VAL A 134 16.98 0.01 -2.52
C VAL A 134 16.36 -1.23 -3.17
N MET A 135 15.29 -1.76 -2.57
CA MET A 135 14.64 -3.00 -2.97
C MET A 135 13.12 -2.86 -2.97
N ALA A 136 12.40 -3.84 -3.50
CA ALA A 136 10.94 -3.85 -3.45
C ALA A 136 10.45 -4.31 -2.06
N TRP A 137 9.34 -3.77 -1.58
CA TRP A 137 8.82 -4.07 -0.25
C TRP A 137 7.42 -4.66 -0.35
N SER A 138 7.10 -5.67 0.45
CA SER A 138 5.76 -6.25 0.55
C SER A 138 5.31 -6.42 2.00
N VAL A 139 4.02 -6.21 2.25
CA VAL A 139 3.35 -6.60 3.50
C VAL A 139 2.12 -7.42 3.15
N THR A 140 2.10 -8.66 3.64
CA THR A 140 1.01 -9.61 3.37
C THR A 140 0.14 -9.81 4.61
N GLN A 141 0.72 -9.79 5.81
CA GLN A 141 0.03 -9.95 7.09
C GLN A 141 0.79 -9.29 8.25
N GLY A 142 0.09 -9.09 9.38
CA GLY A 142 0.66 -8.51 10.61
C GLY A 142 1.06 -7.05 10.42
N ILE A 143 2.06 -6.60 11.18
CA ILE A 143 2.45 -5.18 11.20
C ILE A 143 3.93 -5.00 10.87
N LEU A 144 4.23 -4.20 9.85
CA LEU A 144 5.56 -3.63 9.64
C LEU A 144 5.60 -2.21 10.23
N ASP A 145 6.36 -2.05 11.31
CA ASP A 145 6.58 -0.77 11.97
C ASP A 145 7.93 -0.22 11.50
N LEU A 146 7.93 0.94 10.86
CA LEU A 146 9.15 1.57 10.32
C LEU A 146 10.06 2.17 11.40
N GLY A 147 9.69 2.11 12.68
CA GLY A 147 10.54 2.54 13.79
C GLY A 147 10.84 4.04 13.76
N ALA A 148 9.91 4.84 13.23
CA ALA A 148 10.06 6.28 12.96
C ALA A 148 11.21 6.62 11.99
N THR A 149 11.66 5.66 11.18
CA THR A 149 12.68 5.88 10.16
C THR A 149 12.08 6.34 8.81
N THR A 150 12.94 6.87 7.95
CA THR A 150 12.62 7.17 6.54
C THR A 150 13.29 6.15 5.65
N GLN A 151 12.51 5.50 4.80
CA GLN A 151 12.94 4.42 3.92
C GLN A 151 12.63 4.74 2.46
N THR A 152 13.43 4.18 1.56
CA THR A 152 13.18 4.24 0.11
C THR A 152 13.06 2.82 -0.44
N ALA A 153 12.04 2.57 -1.25
CA ALA A 153 11.80 1.31 -1.94
C ALA A 153 11.66 1.52 -3.46
N THR A 154 11.93 0.48 -4.25
CA THR A 154 11.65 0.51 -5.70
C THR A 154 10.15 0.43 -6.02
N GLY A 155 9.37 -0.11 -5.09
CA GLY A 155 7.92 -0.17 -5.09
C GLY A 155 7.43 -0.83 -3.80
N PHE A 156 6.14 -0.71 -3.51
CA PHE A 156 5.54 -1.28 -2.31
C PHE A 156 4.26 -2.02 -2.63
N THR A 157 4.09 -3.22 -2.08
CA THR A 157 2.87 -4.02 -2.22
C THR A 157 2.22 -4.29 -0.86
N LEU A 158 0.93 -4.02 -0.73
CA LEU A 158 0.15 -4.33 0.47
C LEU A 158 -1.04 -5.24 0.11
N THR A 159 -1.00 -6.49 0.56
CA THR A 159 -2.11 -7.45 0.35
C THR A 159 -2.87 -7.80 1.62
N GLY A 160 -2.36 -7.37 2.77
CA GLY A 160 -2.99 -7.45 4.07
C GLY A 160 -2.07 -6.83 5.14
N GLY A 161 -2.52 -6.79 6.39
CA GLY A 161 -1.72 -6.24 7.49
C GLY A 161 -1.67 -4.71 7.54
N GLU A 162 -0.61 -4.18 8.16
CA GLU A 162 -0.41 -2.76 8.40
C GLU A 162 1.04 -2.31 8.17
N LEU A 163 1.20 -1.13 7.55
CA LEU A 163 2.45 -0.36 7.52
C LEU A 163 2.31 0.89 8.40
N ARG A 164 3.21 1.10 9.37
CA ARG A 164 3.08 2.22 10.33
C ARG A 164 4.39 2.89 10.74
N ASN A 165 4.24 4.06 11.37
CA ASN A 165 5.26 4.74 12.16
C ASN A 165 6.59 5.00 11.43
N GLY A 166 6.58 5.94 10.48
CA GLY A 166 7.75 6.37 9.72
C GLY A 166 7.34 6.83 8.32
N THR A 167 8.32 6.94 7.43
CA THR A 167 8.12 7.33 6.03
C THR A 167 8.61 6.23 5.10
N LEU A 168 7.79 5.86 4.11
CA LEU A 168 8.21 5.03 2.98
C LEU A 168 8.04 5.81 1.68
N SER A 169 9.16 6.10 1.01
CA SER A 169 9.18 6.79 -0.28
C SER A 169 9.47 5.83 -1.43
N THR A 170 8.82 6.04 -2.58
CA THR A 170 9.16 5.31 -3.81
C THR A 170 8.94 6.17 -5.06
N ALA A 171 9.71 5.90 -6.11
CA ALA A 171 9.44 6.40 -7.46
C ALA A 171 8.56 5.43 -8.27
N GLY A 172 8.42 4.18 -7.82
CA GLY A 172 7.52 3.17 -8.39
C GLY A 172 6.09 3.29 -7.83
N SER A 173 5.30 2.22 -7.91
CA SER A 173 3.93 2.24 -7.40
C SER A 173 3.82 1.76 -5.95
N PHE A 174 2.91 2.38 -5.17
CA PHE A 174 2.30 1.76 -4.00
C PHE A 174 1.09 0.92 -4.46
N ALA A 175 1.27 -0.38 -4.68
CA ALA A 175 0.24 -1.32 -5.11
C ALA A 175 -0.49 -1.93 -3.90
N LEU A 176 -1.68 -1.42 -3.60
CA LEU A 176 -2.42 -1.78 -2.37
C LEU A 176 -3.69 -2.54 -2.75
N SER A 177 -4.00 -3.65 -2.07
CA SER A 177 -5.25 -4.39 -2.28
C SER A 177 -6.10 -4.51 -1.02
N ASN A 178 -5.48 -4.66 0.15
CA ASN A 178 -6.15 -4.78 1.43
C ASN A 178 -5.19 -4.44 2.59
N GLY A 179 -5.67 -3.81 3.65
CA GLY A 179 -4.86 -3.50 4.85
C GLY A 179 -4.92 -2.04 5.28
N THR A 180 -4.02 -1.65 6.19
CA THR A 180 -3.95 -0.28 6.73
C THR A 180 -2.57 0.33 6.47
N VAL A 181 -2.52 1.61 6.13
CA VAL A 181 -1.27 2.37 6.07
C VAL A 181 -1.43 3.64 6.89
N SER A 182 -0.69 3.68 7.99
CA SER A 182 -0.58 4.85 8.88
C SER A 182 0.79 5.53 8.81
N ALA A 183 1.77 4.90 8.15
CA ALA A 183 3.03 5.55 7.76
C ALA A 183 2.79 6.63 6.70
N LEU A 184 3.70 7.60 6.62
CA LEU A 184 3.74 8.58 5.53
C LEU A 184 4.24 7.90 4.26
N LEU A 185 3.46 8.00 3.19
CA LEU A 185 3.86 7.58 1.85
C LEU A 185 4.35 8.79 1.04
N GLY A 186 5.57 8.72 0.52
CA GLY A 186 6.21 9.82 -0.23
C GLY A 186 6.79 9.41 -1.59
N GLY A 187 7.45 10.35 -2.26
CA GLY A 187 8.13 10.14 -3.54
C GLY A 187 7.29 10.47 -4.76
N THR A 188 7.82 10.23 -5.96
CA THR A 188 7.11 10.56 -7.23
C THR A 188 6.18 9.46 -7.71
N GLY A 189 6.13 8.35 -6.98
CA GLY A 189 5.28 7.20 -7.26
C GLY A 189 3.79 7.48 -7.17
N SER A 190 2.99 6.62 -7.80
CA SER A 190 1.53 6.63 -7.71
C SER A 190 1.03 5.63 -6.67
N LEU A 191 -0.10 5.94 -6.02
CA LEU A 191 -0.86 4.95 -5.25
C LEU A 191 -1.86 4.24 -6.15
N VAL A 192 -1.86 2.91 -6.17
CA VAL A 192 -2.77 2.08 -6.96
C VAL A 192 -3.52 1.12 -6.05
N LYS A 193 -4.79 1.45 -5.77
CA LYS A 193 -5.72 0.56 -5.10
C LYS A 193 -6.40 -0.37 -6.10
N SER A 194 -6.19 -1.68 -5.93
CA SER A 194 -6.77 -2.74 -6.76
C SER A 194 -7.39 -3.85 -5.90
N GLY A 195 -7.97 -4.87 -6.55
CA GLY A 195 -8.63 -5.98 -5.85
C GLY A 195 -9.91 -5.55 -5.11
N THR A 196 -10.62 -6.52 -4.53
CA THR A 196 -11.93 -6.30 -3.92
C THR A 196 -11.88 -5.85 -2.46
N GLY A 197 -10.70 -5.90 -1.83
CA GLY A 197 -10.50 -5.56 -0.42
C GLY A 197 -10.59 -4.06 -0.12
N THR A 198 -10.42 -3.73 1.16
CA THR A 198 -10.42 -2.35 1.67
C THR A 198 -9.02 -1.97 2.12
N VAL A 199 -8.54 -0.83 1.62
CA VAL A 199 -7.32 -0.19 2.13
C VAL A 199 -7.70 1.03 2.94
N VAL A 200 -7.12 1.18 4.12
CA VAL A 200 -7.33 2.32 5.02
C VAL A 200 -6.07 3.17 5.03
N LEU A 201 -6.17 4.42 4.58
CA LEU A 201 -5.07 5.38 4.66
C LEU A 201 -5.34 6.37 5.78
N THR A 202 -4.43 6.40 6.75
CA THR A 202 -4.47 7.33 7.89
C THR A 202 -3.20 8.17 8.05
N GLY A 203 -2.17 7.92 7.23
CA GLY A 203 -0.98 8.78 7.16
C GLY A 203 -1.18 10.01 6.27
N THR A 204 -0.57 11.14 6.66
CA THR A 204 -0.44 12.35 5.83
C THR A 204 0.57 12.09 4.72
N ASN A 205 0.09 11.85 3.52
CA ASN A 205 0.90 11.38 2.39
C ASN A 205 1.36 12.55 1.52
N THR A 206 2.52 12.39 0.88
CA THR A 206 3.17 13.40 0.03
C THR A 206 3.60 12.87 -1.34
N TYR A 207 3.21 11.64 -1.70
CA TYR A 207 3.49 11.12 -3.02
C TYR A 207 2.81 11.97 -4.11
N SER A 208 3.49 12.21 -5.23
CA SER A 208 3.01 13.13 -6.27
C SER A 208 2.49 12.45 -7.54
N GLY A 209 2.63 11.13 -7.68
CA GLY A 209 2.17 10.38 -8.86
C GLY A 209 0.65 10.19 -8.96
N GLY A 210 -0.13 10.78 -8.04
CA GLY A 210 -1.58 10.65 -7.97
C GLY A 210 -2.08 9.34 -7.34
N THR A 211 -3.40 9.24 -7.22
CA THR A 211 -4.09 8.09 -6.62
C THR A 211 -5.05 7.45 -7.61
N PHE A 212 -4.93 6.14 -7.82
CA PHE A 212 -5.79 5.35 -8.70
C PHE A 212 -6.57 4.32 -7.87
N VAL A 213 -7.90 4.35 -7.93
CA VAL A 213 -8.78 3.37 -7.30
C VAL A 213 -9.47 2.55 -8.38
N ASN A 214 -8.81 1.47 -8.77
CA ASN A 214 -9.23 0.58 -9.87
C ASN A 214 -10.15 -0.57 -9.39
N GLY A 215 -10.39 -0.68 -8.08
CA GLY A 215 -11.29 -1.68 -7.52
C GLY A 215 -11.33 -1.69 -5.99
N GLY A 216 -12.39 -2.27 -5.43
CA GLY A 216 -12.61 -2.34 -3.98
C GLY A 216 -12.74 -0.94 -3.37
N THR A 217 -12.30 -0.79 -2.11
CA THR A 217 -12.51 0.44 -1.36
C THR A 217 -11.20 1.06 -0.88
N LEU A 218 -10.99 2.34 -1.18
CA LEU A 218 -9.99 3.18 -0.53
C LEU A 218 -10.67 4.03 0.54
N ARG A 219 -10.40 3.77 1.82
CA ARG A 219 -10.97 4.52 2.94
C ARG A 219 -9.99 5.58 3.45
N ILE A 220 -10.48 6.81 3.55
CA ILE A 220 -9.70 7.98 3.99
C ILE A 220 -10.44 8.76 5.09
N GLY A 221 -9.67 9.52 5.87
CA GLY A 221 -10.18 10.50 6.84
C GLY A 221 -10.10 11.95 6.34
N GLY A 222 -9.33 12.24 5.30
CA GLY A 222 -9.15 13.59 4.77
C GLY A 222 -8.30 13.62 3.50
N ASP A 223 -8.24 14.79 2.88
CA ASP A 223 -7.51 15.06 1.63
C ASP A 223 -6.01 14.71 1.74
N TRP A 224 -5.41 14.98 2.90
CA TRP A 224 -4.02 14.67 3.22
C TRP A 224 -3.64 13.19 3.04
N ALA A 225 -4.61 12.27 2.97
CA ALA A 225 -4.35 10.85 2.77
C ALA A 225 -4.05 10.50 1.30
N LEU A 226 -4.37 11.39 0.36
CA LEU A 226 -4.35 11.11 -1.08
C LEU A 226 -3.11 11.63 -1.81
N GLY A 227 -2.10 12.07 -1.05
CA GLY A 227 -0.83 12.56 -1.59
C GLY A 227 -0.86 14.05 -1.88
N ASP A 228 0.11 14.50 -2.67
CA ASP A 228 0.21 15.88 -3.14
C ASP A 228 -1.05 16.29 -3.92
N VAL A 229 -1.53 17.51 -3.69
CA VAL A 229 -2.77 18.03 -4.30
C VAL A 229 -2.69 18.14 -5.83
N SER A 230 -1.48 18.28 -6.39
CA SER A 230 -1.27 18.25 -7.85
C SER A 230 -1.46 16.86 -8.45
N GLY A 231 -1.40 15.81 -7.64
CA GLY A 231 -1.72 14.44 -8.04
C GLY A 231 -3.23 14.23 -8.12
N ALA A 232 -3.74 13.87 -9.29
CA ALA A 232 -5.16 13.59 -9.50
C ALA A 232 -5.63 12.35 -8.72
N LEU A 233 -6.92 12.34 -8.36
CA LEU A 233 -7.62 11.13 -7.92
C LEU A 233 -8.39 10.53 -9.10
N THR A 234 -8.01 9.33 -9.51
CA THR A 234 -8.72 8.56 -10.54
C THR A 234 -9.53 7.44 -9.90
N LEU A 235 -10.84 7.41 -10.14
CA LEU A 235 -11.70 6.28 -9.78
C LEU A 235 -12.08 5.53 -11.06
N ASN A 236 -11.79 4.22 -11.14
CA ASN A 236 -12.10 3.40 -12.30
C ASN A 236 -12.62 2.03 -11.86
N GLY A 237 -13.85 2.00 -11.35
CA GLY A 237 -14.53 0.81 -10.80
C GLY A 237 -14.38 0.63 -9.29
N GLY A 238 -13.59 1.49 -8.62
CA GLY A 238 -13.43 1.48 -7.17
C GLY A 238 -14.27 2.52 -6.42
N ALA A 239 -14.25 2.44 -5.08
CA ALA A 239 -14.91 3.37 -4.18
C ALA A 239 -13.92 4.17 -3.32
N LEU A 240 -14.13 5.47 -3.23
CA LEU A 240 -13.55 6.31 -2.18
C LEU A 240 -14.53 6.37 -1.00
N GLN A 241 -14.14 5.79 0.13
CA GLN A 241 -14.95 5.78 1.34
C GLN A 241 -14.47 6.83 2.34
N VAL A 242 -15.40 7.66 2.81
CA VAL A 242 -15.15 8.72 3.78
C VAL A 242 -15.81 8.37 5.11
N THR A 243 -15.00 8.13 6.13
CA THR A 243 -15.43 7.85 7.51
C THR A 243 -14.44 8.47 8.50
N GLY A 244 -14.74 8.50 9.79
CA GLY A 244 -13.83 9.06 10.79
C GLY A 244 -13.89 10.59 10.87
N ASN A 245 -12.84 11.24 11.35
CA ASN A 245 -12.79 12.69 11.57
C ASN A 245 -11.83 13.36 10.56
N PRO A 246 -12.09 14.58 10.04
CA PRO A 246 -13.21 15.49 10.36
C PRO A 246 -14.60 15.04 9.88
N VAL A 247 -15.64 15.72 10.39
CA VAL A 247 -17.02 15.58 9.91
C VAL A 247 -17.17 16.07 8.46
N SER A 248 -16.43 17.11 8.09
CA SER A 248 -16.45 17.72 6.76
C SER A 248 -15.04 18.03 6.26
N PHE A 249 -14.76 17.80 4.99
CA PHE A 249 -13.54 18.27 4.32
C PHE A 249 -13.73 18.38 2.80
N THR A 250 -12.79 19.10 2.17
CA THR A 250 -12.78 19.39 0.74
C THR A 250 -11.68 18.60 0.04
N LEU A 251 -11.97 18.11 -1.17
CA LEU A 251 -10.98 17.65 -2.14
C LEU A 251 -10.81 18.72 -3.21
N GLU A 252 -9.65 19.39 -3.21
CA GLU A 252 -9.31 20.47 -4.17
C GLU A 252 -8.68 19.93 -5.46
N ARG A 253 -8.18 18.69 -5.42
CA ARG A 253 -7.49 18.05 -6.55
C ARG A 253 -8.46 17.70 -7.69
N GLN A 254 -7.91 17.60 -8.90
CA GLN A 254 -8.64 17.05 -10.05
C GLN A 254 -9.11 15.61 -9.76
N ILE A 255 -10.34 15.32 -10.16
CA ILE A 255 -10.93 13.98 -10.08
C ILE A 255 -11.25 13.48 -11.48
N ILE A 256 -10.85 12.23 -11.75
CA ILE A 256 -11.05 11.57 -13.04
C ILE A 256 -11.87 10.31 -12.83
N LEU A 257 -12.99 10.18 -13.54
CA LEU A 257 -13.82 8.99 -13.59
C LEU A 257 -13.46 8.20 -14.84
N GLY A 258 -12.77 7.08 -14.67
CA GLY A 258 -12.46 6.15 -15.76
C GLY A 258 -13.71 5.48 -16.32
N ALA A 259 -13.59 4.73 -17.43
CA ALA A 259 -14.73 4.12 -18.12
C ALA A 259 -15.63 3.25 -17.22
N ASN A 260 -15.10 2.67 -16.14
CA ASN A 260 -15.88 1.87 -15.18
C ASN A 260 -16.57 2.72 -14.08
N GLY A 261 -16.48 4.05 -14.15
CA GLY A 261 -17.03 4.98 -13.17
C GLY A 261 -16.29 5.00 -11.85
N GLY A 262 -16.85 5.72 -10.88
CA GLY A 262 -16.31 5.82 -9.52
C GLY A 262 -17.40 5.96 -8.48
N THR A 263 -17.21 5.37 -7.31
CA THR A 263 -18.15 5.49 -6.19
C THR A 263 -17.59 6.39 -5.10
N PHE A 264 -18.36 7.38 -4.69
CA PHE A 264 -18.16 8.14 -3.45
C PHE A 264 -19.07 7.57 -2.38
N ASP A 265 -18.47 6.85 -1.42
CA ASP A 265 -19.13 6.27 -0.27
C ASP A 265 -18.95 7.18 0.95
N VAL A 266 -19.91 8.09 1.16
CA VAL A 266 -19.81 9.09 2.22
C VAL A 266 -20.61 8.62 3.44
N GLY A 267 -19.89 8.29 4.51
CA GLY A 267 -20.46 7.73 5.73
C GLY A 267 -21.45 8.65 6.44
N ALA A 268 -22.23 8.08 7.37
CA ALA A 268 -23.25 8.80 8.11
C ALA A 268 -22.71 10.05 8.83
N GLY A 269 -23.42 11.15 8.67
CA GLY A 269 -23.03 12.44 9.26
C GLY A 269 -21.76 13.05 8.67
N LYS A 270 -21.22 12.52 7.56
CA LYS A 270 -20.07 13.10 6.86
C LYS A 270 -20.51 14.02 5.73
N ASN A 271 -19.69 15.01 5.44
CA ASN A 271 -19.83 15.88 4.28
C ASN A 271 -18.52 15.92 3.49
N LEU A 272 -18.53 15.37 2.28
CA LEU A 272 -17.41 15.46 1.35
C LEU A 272 -17.70 16.56 0.33
N ILE A 273 -16.81 17.52 0.18
CA ILE A 273 -16.92 18.60 -0.79
C ILE A 273 -15.91 18.33 -1.90
N LEU A 274 -16.34 18.29 -3.16
CA LEU A 274 -15.46 18.20 -4.33
C LEU A 274 -15.39 19.60 -4.96
N ASP A 275 -14.22 20.23 -4.82
CA ASP A 275 -13.95 21.56 -5.37
C ASP A 275 -13.12 21.50 -6.65
N GLY A 276 -12.22 20.52 -6.74
CA GLY A 276 -11.57 20.20 -8.01
C GLY A 276 -12.56 19.67 -9.05
N VAL A 277 -12.31 20.00 -10.32
CA VAL A 277 -13.13 19.55 -11.45
C VAL A 277 -13.16 18.02 -11.52
N VAL A 278 -14.37 17.47 -11.62
CA VAL A 278 -14.61 16.07 -11.95
C VAL A 278 -14.77 15.93 -13.46
N SER A 279 -14.03 15.00 -14.06
CA SER A 279 -13.95 14.78 -15.51
C SER A 279 -13.93 13.29 -15.86
N GLY A 280 -14.05 12.96 -17.15
CA GLY A 280 -13.89 11.59 -17.68
C GLY A 280 -15.20 10.91 -18.11
N ASP A 281 -15.09 9.73 -18.71
CA ASP A 281 -16.25 9.08 -19.35
C ASP A 281 -17.12 8.26 -18.38
N GLY A 282 -16.66 8.10 -17.14
CA GLY A 282 -17.31 7.25 -16.14
C GLY A 282 -18.51 7.89 -15.44
N GLN A 283 -19.38 7.04 -14.90
CA GLN A 283 -20.46 7.46 -13.99
C GLN A 283 -19.90 7.86 -12.62
N LEU A 284 -20.38 8.97 -12.06
CA LEU A 284 -20.26 9.30 -10.64
C LEU A 284 -21.37 8.61 -9.86
N ALA A 285 -21.04 7.74 -8.91
CA ALA A 285 -22.02 7.14 -8.01
C ALA A 285 -21.84 7.67 -6.58
N LYS A 286 -22.92 8.16 -5.96
CA LYS A 286 -22.95 8.56 -4.54
C LYS A 286 -23.73 7.55 -3.73
N THR A 287 -23.12 6.97 -2.69
CA THR A 287 -23.75 6.03 -1.76
C THR A 287 -23.57 6.45 -0.29
N SER A 288 -24.18 5.67 0.61
CA SER A 288 -24.25 5.91 2.06
C SER A 288 -24.93 7.22 2.47
N SER A 289 -25.27 7.34 3.74
CA SER A 289 -26.20 8.37 4.23
C SER A 289 -25.60 9.78 4.40
N GLY A 290 -24.30 9.96 4.19
CA GLY A 290 -23.65 11.27 4.24
C GLY A 290 -23.96 12.16 3.03
N THR A 291 -23.36 13.35 3.02
CA THR A 291 -23.54 14.36 1.98
C THR A 291 -22.31 14.43 1.08
N LEU A 292 -22.52 14.44 -0.23
CA LEU A 292 -21.51 14.82 -1.22
C LEU A 292 -21.92 16.17 -1.81
N THR A 293 -20.99 17.13 -1.88
CA THR A 293 -21.23 18.45 -2.46
C THR A 293 -20.30 18.64 -3.66
N LEU A 294 -20.84 19.07 -4.80
CA LEU A 294 -20.11 19.39 -6.02
C LEU A 294 -20.18 20.90 -6.23
N THR A 295 -19.04 21.59 -6.14
CA THR A 295 -18.99 23.07 -6.19
C THR A 295 -18.54 23.62 -7.54
N GLY A 296 -17.84 22.83 -8.35
CA GLY A 296 -17.39 23.21 -9.69
C GLY A 296 -18.34 22.81 -10.82
N ALA A 297 -18.14 23.39 -12.00
CA ALA A 297 -18.69 22.88 -13.25
C ALA A 297 -17.89 21.65 -13.68
N ASN A 298 -18.57 20.51 -13.85
CA ASN A 298 -17.93 19.22 -14.12
C ASN A 298 -18.18 18.77 -15.55
N SER A 299 -17.27 17.97 -16.11
CA SER A 299 -17.26 17.57 -17.52
C SER A 299 -17.28 16.05 -17.73
N TYR A 300 -17.66 15.27 -16.70
CA TYR A 300 -17.80 13.83 -16.87
C TYR A 300 -19.09 13.49 -17.63
N SER A 301 -19.00 12.53 -18.55
CA SER A 301 -20.08 12.20 -19.50
C SER A 301 -20.89 10.95 -19.13
N GLY A 302 -20.39 10.10 -18.24
CA GLY A 302 -21.07 8.87 -17.81
C GLY A 302 -22.28 9.09 -16.89
N GLY A 303 -22.55 10.33 -16.50
CA GLY A 303 -23.70 10.74 -15.69
C GLY A 303 -23.52 10.58 -14.19
N THR A 304 -24.57 10.90 -13.44
CA THR A 304 -24.60 10.93 -11.98
C THR A 304 -25.64 9.98 -11.43
N ALA A 305 -25.28 9.08 -10.52
CA ALA A 305 -26.19 8.18 -9.81
C ALA A 305 -26.19 8.45 -8.31
N VAL A 306 -27.32 8.90 -7.76
CA VAL A 306 -27.53 9.07 -6.31
C VAL A 306 -28.23 7.84 -5.76
N ARG A 307 -27.47 7.02 -5.03
CA ARG A 307 -27.91 5.72 -4.49
C ARG A 307 -28.23 5.75 -3.00
N GLY A 308 -27.79 6.78 -2.29
CA GLY A 308 -28.08 7.00 -0.87
C GLY A 308 -27.54 8.34 -0.36
N GLY A 309 -28.13 8.82 0.74
CA GLY A 309 -27.79 10.10 1.36
C GLY A 309 -28.11 11.29 0.46
N SER A 310 -27.32 12.35 0.60
CA SER A 310 -27.55 13.62 -0.09
C SER A 310 -26.44 13.90 -1.11
N LEU A 311 -26.81 14.30 -2.31
CA LEU A 311 -25.94 14.98 -3.26
C LEU A 311 -26.37 16.45 -3.34
N VAL A 312 -25.41 17.37 -3.25
CA VAL A 312 -25.62 18.82 -3.37
C VAL A 312 -24.90 19.31 -4.61
N ALA A 313 -25.64 19.81 -5.58
CA ALA A 313 -25.13 20.49 -6.77
C ALA A 313 -25.12 22.01 -6.50
N ALA A 314 -23.94 22.57 -6.23
CA ALA A 314 -23.77 23.95 -5.81
C ALA A 314 -23.39 24.91 -6.96
N ALA A 315 -23.20 24.41 -8.18
CA ALA A 315 -22.90 25.21 -9.36
C ALA A 315 -23.66 24.70 -10.61
N THR A 316 -23.78 25.57 -11.61
CA THR A 316 -24.23 25.18 -12.95
C THR A 316 -23.21 24.21 -13.57
N GLY A 317 -23.70 23.12 -14.17
CA GLY A 317 -22.84 22.05 -14.69
C GLY A 317 -22.27 21.11 -13.61
N ALA A 318 -22.68 21.22 -12.34
CA ALA A 318 -22.14 20.38 -11.27
C ALA A 318 -22.39 18.87 -11.47
N LEU A 319 -23.44 18.48 -12.19
CA LEU A 319 -23.83 17.08 -12.37
C LEU A 319 -23.19 16.40 -13.60
N GLY A 320 -22.28 17.08 -14.30
CA GLY A 320 -21.67 16.61 -15.54
C GLY A 320 -22.61 16.68 -16.74
N ASP A 321 -22.18 16.10 -17.86
CA ASP A 321 -22.87 16.15 -19.17
C ASP A 321 -23.74 14.89 -19.43
N GLY A 322 -23.75 13.95 -18.48
CA GLY A 322 -24.47 12.69 -18.59
C GLY A 322 -25.81 12.65 -17.83
N PRO A 323 -26.55 11.54 -17.95
CA PRO A 323 -27.86 11.40 -17.29
C PRO A 323 -27.75 11.39 -15.77
N VAL A 324 -28.76 11.92 -15.09
CA VAL A 324 -28.88 11.87 -13.63
C VAL A 324 -29.89 10.81 -13.22
N THR A 325 -29.49 9.86 -12.37
CA THR A 325 -30.38 8.83 -11.82
C THR A 325 -30.45 8.97 -10.30
N ILE A 326 -31.66 8.93 -9.74
CA ILE A 326 -31.88 8.91 -8.29
C ILE A 326 -32.60 7.61 -7.95
N ASN A 327 -31.84 6.62 -7.48
CA ASN A 327 -32.35 5.30 -7.20
C ASN A 327 -31.88 4.84 -5.82
N SER A 328 -32.78 4.86 -4.83
CA SER A 328 -32.47 4.31 -3.51
C SER A 328 -32.43 2.79 -3.60
N ASN A 329 -31.24 2.20 -3.68
CA ASN A 329 -31.04 0.75 -3.85
C ASN A 329 -30.20 0.11 -2.73
N GLY A 330 -30.09 0.75 -1.55
CA GLY A 330 -29.33 0.19 -0.42
C GLY A 330 -29.54 0.85 0.95
N SER A 331 -28.69 0.48 1.92
CA SER A 331 -28.75 0.83 3.36
C SER A 331 -28.49 2.31 3.70
N GLY A 332 -28.31 3.19 2.71
CA GLY A 332 -27.97 4.61 2.86
C GLY A 332 -29.15 5.56 3.09
N GLY A 333 -30.36 5.03 3.30
CA GLY A 333 -31.59 5.82 3.39
C GLY A 333 -32.01 6.40 2.03
N TRP A 334 -32.93 7.37 2.04
CA TRP A 334 -33.40 8.00 0.80
C TRP A 334 -32.27 8.75 0.11
N ALA A 335 -32.13 8.49 -1.19
CA ALA A 335 -31.32 9.29 -2.09
C ALA A 335 -31.99 10.66 -2.29
N ARG A 336 -31.23 11.73 -2.09
CA ARG A 336 -31.68 13.13 -2.23
C ARG A 336 -30.71 13.89 -3.11
N LEU A 337 -31.24 14.72 -3.99
CA LEU A 337 -30.48 15.68 -4.78
C LEU A 337 -30.95 17.09 -4.40
N TYR A 338 -30.01 17.93 -4.00
CA TYR A 338 -30.23 19.33 -3.66
C TYR A 338 -29.52 20.21 -4.69
N PHE A 339 -30.16 21.31 -5.04
CA PHE A 339 -29.54 22.38 -5.82
C PHE A 339 -29.36 23.59 -4.90
N SER A 340 -28.13 24.08 -4.77
CA SER A 340 -27.79 25.18 -3.87
C SER A 340 -26.81 26.14 -4.56
N GLY A 341 -27.28 26.83 -5.59
CA GLY A 341 -26.54 27.92 -6.22
C GLY A 341 -27.19 29.26 -5.85
N ASN A 342 -26.37 30.22 -5.39
CA ASN A 342 -26.80 31.61 -5.18
C ASN A 342 -26.57 32.48 -6.43
N ASP A 343 -26.16 31.90 -7.56
CA ASP A 343 -25.90 32.64 -8.77
C ASP A 343 -27.21 33.02 -9.47
N ALA A 344 -27.62 34.27 -9.29
CA ALA A 344 -28.80 34.84 -9.93
C ALA A 344 -28.64 35.00 -11.47
N ALA A 345 -27.41 34.98 -11.99
CA ALA A 345 -27.13 35.09 -13.42
C ALA A 345 -27.18 33.73 -14.13
N TYR A 346 -26.83 32.66 -13.42
CA TYR A 346 -26.87 31.28 -13.92
C TYR A 346 -27.51 30.36 -12.88
N PRO A 347 -28.85 30.42 -12.70
CA PRO A 347 -29.53 29.53 -11.77
C PRO A 347 -29.17 28.10 -12.10
N VAL A 348 -29.05 27.25 -11.08
CA VAL A 348 -28.77 25.83 -11.29
C VAL A 348 -29.91 25.26 -12.12
N SER A 349 -29.67 25.11 -13.42
CA SER A 349 -30.72 24.84 -14.40
C SER A 349 -30.67 23.37 -14.78
N ALA A 350 -31.79 22.70 -14.54
CA ALA A 350 -32.01 21.29 -14.82
C ALA A 350 -32.39 21.09 -16.30
N GLN A 351 -31.65 21.70 -17.24
CA GLN A 351 -32.05 21.73 -18.67
C GLN A 351 -32.17 20.32 -19.28
N ASP A 352 -31.52 19.31 -18.68
CA ASP A 352 -31.60 17.90 -19.10
C ASP A 352 -31.89 16.91 -17.95
N LEU A 353 -32.57 17.35 -16.88
CA LEU A 353 -32.82 16.49 -15.72
C LEU A 353 -33.92 15.45 -16.00
N SER A 354 -33.52 14.29 -16.52
CA SER A 354 -34.37 13.09 -16.56
C SER A 354 -34.37 12.41 -15.18
N ILE A 355 -35.31 12.77 -14.29
CA ILE A 355 -35.46 12.06 -13.01
C ILE A 355 -36.19 10.74 -13.24
N THR A 356 -35.45 9.64 -13.30
CA THR A 356 -36.05 8.30 -13.15
C THR A 356 -36.10 7.94 -11.67
N VAL A 357 -37.26 8.12 -11.04
CA VAL A 357 -37.53 7.65 -9.67
C VAL A 357 -37.93 6.17 -9.71
N GLY A 358 -37.34 5.37 -8.82
CA GLY A 358 -37.76 3.98 -8.58
C GLY A 358 -39.06 3.91 -7.75
N ARG A 359 -39.09 3.08 -6.69
CA ARG A 359 -40.22 2.99 -5.74
C ARG A 359 -40.25 4.18 -4.75
N GLY A 360 -40.36 5.41 -5.25
CA GLY A 360 -40.48 6.61 -4.43
C GLY A 360 -41.22 7.73 -5.16
N ASP A 361 -41.87 8.61 -4.39
CA ASP A 361 -42.59 9.77 -4.91
C ASP A 361 -41.62 10.90 -5.27
N LEU A 362 -41.82 11.53 -6.43
CA LEU A 362 -41.19 12.80 -6.79
C LEU A 362 -42.07 13.93 -6.27
N ASN A 363 -41.66 14.57 -5.17
CA ASN A 363 -42.41 15.66 -4.57
C ASN A 363 -41.65 16.98 -4.72
N PHE A 364 -42.18 17.90 -5.53
CA PHE A 364 -41.70 19.29 -5.58
C PHE A 364 -42.51 20.09 -4.55
N GLN A 365 -41.92 20.41 -3.40
CA GLN A 365 -42.51 21.40 -2.49
C GLN A 365 -42.01 22.79 -2.90
N GLY A 366 -42.96 23.65 -3.28
CA GLY A 366 -42.73 25.06 -3.57
C GLY A 366 -42.72 25.93 -2.32
#